data_AF-A0A3R7USI9-F1
#
_entry.id   AF-A0A3R7USI9-F1
#
_cell.length_a   1.000
_cell.length_b   1.000
_cell.length_c   1.000
_cell.angle_alpha   90.00
_cell.angle_beta   90.00
_cell.angle_gamma   90.00
#
_symmetry.space_group_name_H-M   'P 1'
#
loop_
_entity.id
_entity.type
_entity.pdbx_description
1 polymer ?
#
loop_
_entity_poly.entity_id
_entity_poly.type
_entity_poly.pdbx_seq_one_letter_code
_entity_poly.pdbx_strand_id
1 'polypeptide(L)'
;MKLNKYFLLTLALGLSIISCNDDDNEITPISIFGCTDYNAFNYNLQANTDDGTCCYISGCTNPNSNNYNADACYDDGSCSETIIGCTNPNGINYNPNATEDDGSCIILGCIDEAATNFNSEATNDDGSCEFSTSYLLSGSWDIVSLEYSTEIDLSFIEAIIGFNPGNQELSGEASDAGSWTFQYPEYLYSNSLSFNTEPITVIAFDIPSIPIDVSSNGTWELVNNDTNFLATDDMTNVESTYNILSIQPEMLFMNGTIPFSQDIMGFSIDLQIEVEMQLQKQ
;
A
#
# COMPACT_ATOMS: atom_id res chain seq x y z
N MET A 1 38.82 -8.02 71.49
CA MET A 1 38.13 -9.00 70.63
C MET A 1 37.39 -9.99 71.53
N LYS A 2 36.14 -9.67 71.92
CA LYS A 2 35.27 -10.66 72.59
C LYS A 2 34.64 -11.49 71.47
N LEU A 3 34.91 -12.79 71.49
CA LEU A 3 34.36 -13.77 70.55
C LEU A 3 32.99 -14.18 71.11
N ASN A 4 31.89 -13.83 70.44
CA ASN A 4 30.55 -14.34 70.79
C ASN A 4 30.57 -15.87 70.64
N LYS A 5 30.58 -16.59 71.77
CA LYS A 5 30.46 -18.04 71.81
C LYS A 5 28.99 -18.41 71.92
N TYR A 6 28.37 -18.74 70.79
CA TYR A 6 27.05 -19.39 70.76
C TYR A 6 27.19 -20.84 71.24
N PHE A 7 26.37 -21.26 72.22
CA PHE A 7 26.34 -22.64 72.71
C PHE A 7 24.99 -23.28 72.33
N LEU A 8 25.01 -24.35 71.54
CA LEU A 8 23.82 -25.14 71.18
C LEU A 8 23.56 -26.18 72.28
N LEU A 9 22.48 -26.02 73.05
CA LEU A 9 22.02 -27.05 73.98
C LEU A 9 20.74 -27.71 73.43
N THR A 10 20.87 -28.90 72.86
CA THR A 10 19.73 -29.69 72.39
C THR A 10 19.08 -30.42 73.57
N LEU A 11 18.00 -29.87 74.13
CA LEU A 11 17.01 -30.67 74.86
C LEU A 11 15.84 -31.01 73.94
N ALA A 12 15.36 -32.25 74.07
CA ALA A 12 14.33 -32.82 73.24
C ALA A 12 13.08 -31.93 73.11
N LEU A 13 12.61 -31.78 71.87
CA LEU A 13 11.32 -31.23 71.39
C LEU A 13 11.25 -29.79 70.85
N GLY A 14 12.35 -29.02 70.77
CA GLY A 14 12.31 -27.78 69.99
C GLY A 14 13.58 -26.95 70.15
N LEU A 15 14.18 -26.57 69.03
CA LEU A 15 15.39 -25.75 69.00
C LEU A 15 15.13 -24.38 69.64
N SER A 16 15.50 -24.22 70.90
CA SER A 16 15.62 -22.90 71.53
C SER A 16 17.07 -22.46 71.44
N ILE A 17 17.35 -21.44 70.62
CA ILE A 17 18.66 -20.78 70.60
C ILE A 17 18.71 -19.89 71.86
N ILE A 18 19.82 -19.91 72.61
CA ILE A 18 19.98 -19.12 73.84
C ILE A 18 21.18 -18.20 73.66
N SER A 19 21.05 -16.92 74.04
CA SER A 19 22.18 -15.98 74.16
C SER A 19 22.50 -15.73 75.63
N CYS A 20 23.78 -15.67 75.98
CA CYS A 20 24.24 -15.27 77.29
C CYS A 20 24.79 -13.85 77.19
N ASN A 21 24.14 -12.87 77.82
CA ASN A 21 24.76 -11.58 78.08
C ASN A 21 25.64 -11.72 79.34
N ASP A 22 26.90 -11.33 79.24
CA ASP A 22 27.94 -11.60 80.25
C ASP A 22 27.71 -10.92 81.63
N ASP A 23 26.68 -10.07 81.79
CA ASP A 23 26.55 -9.21 82.98
C ASP A 23 25.38 -9.57 83.91
N ASP A 24 24.38 -10.33 83.47
CA ASP A 24 23.31 -10.83 84.31
C ASP A 24 23.03 -12.27 83.88
N ASN A 25 23.14 -13.23 84.80
CA ASN A 25 22.95 -14.66 84.58
C ASN A 25 21.48 -15.02 84.27
N GLU A 26 20.91 -14.37 83.27
CA GLU A 26 19.54 -14.46 82.80
C GLU A 26 19.54 -15.12 81.41
N ILE A 27 18.98 -16.33 81.35
CA ILE A 27 18.76 -17.05 80.12
C ILE A 27 17.52 -16.44 79.47
N THR A 28 17.71 -15.61 78.44
CA THR A 28 16.59 -15.11 77.64
C THR A 28 16.37 -16.02 76.43
N PRO A 29 15.13 -16.48 76.17
CA PRO A 29 14.84 -17.22 74.95
C PRO A 29 15.06 -16.31 73.76
N ILE A 30 15.82 -16.77 72.76
CA ILE A 30 15.92 -16.02 71.50
C ILE A 30 14.57 -16.12 70.79
N SER A 31 13.92 -14.97 70.61
CA SER A 31 12.78 -14.83 69.73
C SER A 31 13.24 -14.90 68.28
N ILE A 32 12.82 -15.96 67.58
CA ILE A 32 12.93 -16.08 66.14
C ILE A 32 11.57 -15.67 65.60
N PHE A 33 11.53 -14.49 65.00
CA PHE A 33 10.32 -13.91 64.42
C PHE A 33 9.99 -14.57 63.07
N GLY A 34 8.70 -14.80 62.83
CA GLY A 34 8.15 -15.29 61.56
C GLY A 34 6.79 -15.94 61.77
N CYS A 35 6.12 -16.33 60.68
CA CYS A 35 4.82 -16.95 60.78
C CYS A 35 4.87 -18.31 61.49
N THR A 36 4.09 -18.47 62.57
CA THR A 36 4.01 -19.71 63.36
C THR A 36 2.80 -20.59 63.03
N ASP A 37 1.86 -20.13 62.18
CA ASP A 37 0.69 -20.93 61.77
C ASP A 37 1.05 -21.90 60.64
N TYR A 38 0.87 -23.20 60.87
CA TYR A 38 1.14 -24.27 59.89
C TYR A 38 0.24 -24.18 58.64
N ASN A 39 -0.92 -23.52 58.72
CA ASN A 39 -1.82 -23.36 57.58
C ASN A 39 -1.45 -22.19 56.66
N ALA A 40 -0.48 -21.35 57.05
CA ALA A 40 -0.03 -20.23 56.23
C ALA A 40 1.01 -20.70 55.20
N PHE A 41 1.04 -20.05 54.02
CA PHE A 41 1.97 -20.38 52.94
C PHE A 41 3.43 -20.06 53.27
N ASN A 42 3.67 -19.06 54.11
CA ASN A 42 5.01 -18.67 54.57
C ASN A 42 5.35 -19.17 55.99
N TYR A 43 4.75 -20.30 56.41
CA TYR A 43 5.06 -20.93 57.70
C TYR A 43 6.56 -21.15 57.88
N ASN A 44 7.11 -20.66 59.00
CA ASN A 44 8.51 -20.84 59.35
C ASN A 44 8.64 -21.80 60.55
N LEU A 45 9.14 -23.01 60.30
CA LEU A 45 9.35 -24.02 61.33
C LEU A 45 10.39 -23.63 62.40
N GLN A 46 11.24 -22.62 62.12
CA GLN A 46 12.19 -22.08 63.10
C GLN A 46 11.62 -20.91 63.90
N ALA A 47 10.50 -20.32 63.47
CA ALA A 47 9.87 -19.23 64.21
C ALA A 47 9.24 -19.75 65.49
N ASN A 48 9.49 -19.04 66.59
CA ASN A 48 8.90 -19.31 67.90
C ASN A 48 8.09 -18.12 68.43
N THR A 49 8.08 -17.02 67.69
CA THR A 49 7.36 -15.79 68.01
C THR A 49 6.69 -15.29 66.72
N ASP A 50 5.36 -15.27 66.68
CA ASP A 50 4.61 -14.73 65.56
C ASP A 50 4.86 -13.23 65.42
N ASP A 51 5.21 -12.79 64.23
CA ASP A 51 5.43 -11.39 63.89
C ASP A 51 4.27 -10.77 63.09
N GLY A 52 3.19 -11.53 62.89
CA GLY A 52 2.01 -11.11 62.14
C GLY A 52 2.21 -11.14 60.63
N THR A 53 3.29 -11.74 60.13
CA THR A 53 3.55 -11.85 58.68
C THR A 53 2.87 -13.05 58.02
N CYS A 54 2.07 -13.84 58.74
CA CYS A 54 1.39 -15.02 58.19
C CYS A 54 0.52 -14.69 56.96
N CYS A 55 0.82 -15.39 55.85
CA CYS A 55 0.16 -15.23 54.58
C CYS A 55 -0.80 -16.39 54.29
N TYR A 56 -2.08 -16.07 54.07
CA TYR A 56 -3.13 -17.05 53.79
C TYR A 56 -3.65 -16.98 52.35
N ILE A 57 -3.13 -16.07 51.53
CA ILE A 57 -3.53 -15.90 50.13
C ILE A 57 -2.28 -16.06 49.28
N SER A 58 -2.21 -17.17 48.53
CA SER A 58 -1.20 -17.37 47.50
C SER A 58 -1.73 -16.90 46.14
N GLY A 59 -0.80 -16.48 45.29
CA GLY A 59 -1.09 -16.09 43.91
C GLY A 59 0.06 -15.28 43.34
N CYS A 60 -0.10 -14.78 42.11
CA CYS A 60 0.92 -13.94 41.52
C CYS A 60 1.07 -12.61 42.27
N THR A 61 2.27 -12.32 42.77
CA THR A 61 2.59 -11.07 43.49
C THR A 61 3.26 -10.02 42.60
N ASN A 62 3.57 -10.35 41.34
CA ASN A 62 4.19 -9.43 40.39
C ASN A 62 3.13 -8.50 39.76
N PRO A 63 3.18 -7.17 40.00
CA PRO A 63 2.18 -6.22 39.46
C PRO A 63 2.19 -6.09 37.93
N ASN A 64 3.24 -6.57 37.25
CA ASN A 64 3.35 -6.54 35.78
C ASN A 64 2.84 -7.84 35.12
N SER A 65 2.20 -8.73 35.86
CA SER A 65 1.71 -10.02 35.35
C SER A 65 0.20 -9.97 35.09
N ASN A 66 -0.26 -10.65 34.04
CA ASN A 66 -1.67 -10.67 33.63
C ASN A 66 -2.63 -11.20 34.71
N ASN A 67 -2.14 -12.03 35.63
CA ASN A 67 -2.91 -12.60 36.73
C ASN A 67 -2.43 -12.11 38.11
N TYR A 68 -1.87 -10.89 38.17
CA TYR A 68 -1.54 -10.23 39.43
C TYR A 68 -2.72 -10.25 40.40
N ASN A 69 -2.47 -10.69 41.63
CA ASN A 69 -3.43 -10.68 42.73
C ASN A 69 -2.91 -9.73 43.82
N ALA A 70 -3.56 -8.58 43.97
CA ALA A 70 -3.18 -7.58 44.98
C ALA A 70 -3.35 -8.08 46.43
N ASP A 71 -4.19 -9.09 46.65
CA ASP A 71 -4.39 -9.71 47.97
C ASP A 71 -3.40 -10.85 48.25
N ALA A 72 -2.65 -11.32 47.24
CA ALA A 72 -1.64 -12.35 47.42
C ALA A 72 -0.40 -11.78 48.13
N CYS A 73 -0.02 -12.44 49.22
CA CYS A 73 1.18 -12.11 50.01
C CYS A 73 2.28 -13.18 49.88
N TYR A 74 2.03 -14.23 49.09
CA TYR A 74 2.96 -15.32 48.82
C TYR A 74 2.88 -15.71 47.35
N ASP A 75 4.03 -15.64 46.67
CA ASP A 75 4.14 -16.03 45.27
C ASP A 75 4.13 -17.57 45.15
N ASP A 76 3.10 -18.11 44.50
CA ASP A 76 2.98 -19.54 44.20
C ASP A 76 3.57 -19.92 42.83
N GLY A 77 4.20 -18.98 42.13
CA GLY A 77 4.75 -19.19 40.80
C GLY A 77 3.70 -19.24 39.70
N SER A 78 2.45 -18.85 39.99
CA SER A 78 1.38 -18.78 38.99
C SER A 78 1.47 -17.58 38.06
N CYS A 79 2.40 -16.65 38.27
CA CYS A 79 2.53 -15.44 37.44
C CYS A 79 2.63 -15.77 35.95
N SER A 80 1.65 -15.30 35.17
CA SER A 80 1.67 -15.34 33.71
C SER A 80 2.48 -14.16 33.20
N GLU A 81 3.54 -14.44 32.45
CA GLU A 81 4.26 -13.38 31.75
C GLU A 81 3.36 -12.77 30.66
N THR A 82 3.41 -11.45 30.54
CA THR A 82 2.88 -10.75 29.38
C THR A 82 3.82 -11.00 28.22
N ILE A 83 3.34 -11.72 27.21
CA ILE A 83 4.10 -11.97 25.99
C ILE A 83 3.61 -10.95 24.98
N ILE A 84 4.47 -9.97 24.71
CA ILE A 84 4.17 -8.90 23.77
C ILE A 84 4.47 -9.38 22.35
N GLY A 85 3.58 -9.07 21.40
CA GLY A 85 3.79 -9.31 19.98
C GLY A 85 2.50 -9.26 19.19
N CYS A 86 2.57 -9.44 17.87
CA CYS A 86 1.36 -9.42 17.04
C CYS A 86 0.36 -10.50 17.45
N THR A 87 -0.83 -10.09 17.90
CA THR A 87 -1.94 -11.00 18.24
C THR A 87 -2.91 -11.21 17.08
N ASN A 88 -2.76 -10.49 15.96
CA ASN A 88 -3.62 -10.63 14.79
C ASN A 88 -3.20 -11.86 13.97
N PRO A 89 -4.05 -12.90 13.79
CA PRO A 89 -3.71 -14.10 13.04
C PRO A 89 -3.46 -13.86 11.55
N ASN A 90 -3.86 -12.71 11.00
CA ASN A 90 -3.58 -12.32 9.62
C ASN A 90 -2.19 -11.66 9.46
N GLY A 91 -1.50 -11.33 10.55
CA GLY A 91 -0.16 -10.76 10.51
C GLY A 91 0.90 -11.81 10.17
N ILE A 92 1.87 -11.48 9.33
CA ILE A 92 2.99 -12.39 8.98
C ILE A 92 3.86 -12.70 10.19
N ASN A 93 3.97 -11.74 11.12
CA ASN A 93 4.65 -11.90 12.40
C ASN A 93 3.70 -12.28 13.54
N TYR A 94 2.53 -12.85 13.24
CA TYR A 94 1.61 -13.36 14.25
C TYR A 94 2.33 -14.29 15.23
N ASN A 95 2.22 -13.96 16.51
CA ASN A 95 2.74 -14.78 17.60
C ASN A 95 1.56 -15.42 18.33
N PRO A 96 1.32 -16.73 18.18
CA PRO A 96 0.21 -17.40 18.86
C PRO A 96 0.35 -17.44 20.39
N ASN A 97 1.54 -17.14 20.92
CA ASN A 97 1.77 -17.02 22.36
C ASN A 97 1.63 -15.59 22.87
N ALA A 98 1.51 -14.57 21.99
CA ALA A 98 1.33 -13.20 22.43
C ALA A 98 0.00 -13.05 23.17
N THR A 99 0.05 -12.44 24.34
CA THR A 99 -1.10 -12.15 25.20
C THR A 99 -1.48 -10.67 25.20
N GLU A 100 -0.61 -9.82 24.64
CA GLU A 100 -0.83 -8.38 24.45
C GLU A 100 -0.25 -7.94 23.10
N ASP A 101 -1.03 -7.19 22.33
CA ASP A 101 -0.60 -6.65 21.04
C ASP A 101 0.31 -5.44 21.24
N ASP A 102 1.48 -5.43 20.60
CA ASP A 102 2.37 -4.26 20.54
C ASP A 102 2.12 -3.37 19.32
N GLY A 103 1.17 -3.74 18.44
CA GLY A 103 1.00 -3.06 17.17
C GLY A 103 2.14 -3.34 16.19
N SER A 104 2.96 -4.37 16.43
CA SER A 104 4.00 -4.79 15.48
C SER A 104 3.45 -5.57 14.28
N CYS A 105 2.16 -5.89 14.26
CA CYS A 105 1.55 -6.72 13.20
C CYS A 105 1.87 -6.20 11.80
N ILE A 106 2.44 -7.07 10.97
CA ILE A 106 2.73 -6.84 9.56
C ILE A 106 1.62 -7.50 8.76
N ILE A 107 0.69 -6.68 8.27
CA ILE A 107 -0.40 -7.11 7.40
C ILE A 107 -0.08 -6.62 5.99
N LEU A 108 0.05 -7.57 5.07
CA LEU A 108 0.29 -7.29 3.66
C LEU A 108 -1.02 -6.97 2.94
N GLY A 109 -0.95 -6.02 2.02
CA GLY A 109 -2.02 -5.69 1.08
C GLY A 109 -1.82 -4.29 0.51
N CYS A 110 -2.70 -3.88 -0.39
CA CYS A 110 -2.63 -2.54 -0.95
C CYS A 110 -2.94 -1.46 0.11
N ILE A 111 -2.03 -0.52 0.32
CA ILE A 111 -2.17 0.61 1.25
C ILE A 111 -2.62 1.91 0.56
N ASP A 112 -2.74 1.91 -0.76
CA ASP A 112 -3.14 3.09 -1.53
C ASP A 112 -4.66 3.23 -1.56
N GLU A 113 -5.19 4.32 -0.99
CA GLU A 113 -6.62 4.62 -0.94
C GLU A 113 -7.26 4.81 -2.34
N ALA A 114 -6.46 5.09 -3.37
CA ALA A 114 -6.94 5.21 -4.75
C ALA A 114 -7.08 3.86 -5.47
N ALA A 115 -6.55 2.77 -4.90
CA ALA A 115 -6.65 1.44 -5.48
C ALA A 115 -8.02 0.80 -5.25
N THR A 116 -8.49 -0.01 -6.21
CA THR A 116 -9.76 -0.73 -6.13
C THR A 116 -9.75 -1.86 -5.09
N ASN A 117 -8.56 -2.34 -4.72
CA ASN A 117 -8.34 -3.39 -3.72
C ASN A 117 -7.64 -2.86 -2.45
N PHE A 118 -7.78 -1.57 -2.15
CA PHE A 118 -7.31 -0.97 -0.91
C PHE A 118 -7.75 -1.79 0.33
N ASN A 119 -6.79 -2.09 1.20
CA ASN A 119 -7.01 -2.80 2.46
C ASN A 119 -6.66 -1.88 3.63
N SER A 120 -7.68 -1.39 4.35
CA SER A 120 -7.48 -0.52 5.50
C SER A 120 -6.73 -1.16 6.67
N GLU A 121 -6.66 -2.48 6.72
CA GLU A 121 -5.92 -3.23 7.74
C GLU A 121 -4.46 -3.47 7.33
N ALA A 122 -4.08 -3.23 6.06
CA ALA A 122 -2.72 -3.42 5.61
C ALA A 122 -1.78 -2.37 6.22
N THR A 123 -0.68 -2.82 6.80
CA THR A 123 0.38 -1.97 7.35
C THR A 123 1.54 -1.82 6.37
N ASN A 124 1.61 -2.69 5.36
CA ASN A 124 2.70 -2.78 4.41
C ASN A 124 2.18 -3.13 3.03
N ASP A 125 2.59 -2.32 2.04
CA ASP A 125 2.32 -2.60 0.63
C ASP A 125 3.02 -3.89 0.18
N ASP A 126 2.28 -4.78 -0.46
CA ASP A 126 2.78 -6.01 -1.07
C ASP A 126 2.86 -5.91 -2.61
N GLY A 127 2.57 -4.73 -3.17
CA GLY A 127 2.56 -4.48 -4.61
C GLY A 127 1.34 -5.07 -5.31
N SER A 128 0.30 -5.47 -4.57
CA SER A 128 -0.94 -5.99 -5.15
C SER A 128 -1.91 -4.90 -5.60
N CYS A 129 -1.62 -3.61 -5.40
CA CYS A 129 -2.53 -2.51 -5.73
C CYS A 129 -3.04 -2.58 -7.19
N GLU A 130 -4.36 -2.67 -7.32
CA GLU A 130 -5.08 -2.63 -8.59
C GLU A 130 -5.71 -1.25 -8.75
N PHE A 131 -5.50 -0.61 -9.90
CA PHE A 131 -6.04 0.72 -10.19
C PHE A 131 -7.06 0.65 -11.33
N SER A 132 -8.11 1.47 -11.24
CA SER A 132 -9.07 1.59 -12.35
C SER A 132 -8.41 2.19 -13.59
N THR A 133 -8.89 1.83 -14.78
CA THR A 133 -8.42 2.42 -16.05
C THR A 133 -8.56 3.95 -16.03
N SER A 134 -9.63 4.48 -15.44
CA SER A 134 -9.85 5.92 -15.37
C SER A 134 -8.79 6.66 -14.54
N TYR A 135 -8.35 6.03 -13.44
CA TYR A 135 -7.28 6.55 -12.61
C TYR A 135 -5.94 6.49 -13.35
N LEU A 136 -5.65 5.36 -14.01
CA LEU A 136 -4.42 5.20 -14.76
C LEU A 136 -4.30 6.21 -15.90
N LEU A 137 -5.38 6.44 -16.65
CA LEU A 137 -5.44 7.43 -17.74
C LEU A 137 -5.23 8.87 -17.26
N SER A 138 -5.61 9.19 -16.02
CA SER A 138 -5.51 10.56 -15.49
C SER A 138 -4.08 11.10 -15.58
N GLY A 139 -3.91 12.31 -16.12
CA GLY A 139 -2.61 12.97 -16.30
C GLY A 139 -2.32 13.36 -17.74
N SER A 140 -1.10 13.86 -17.95
CA SER A 140 -0.59 14.29 -19.27
C SER A 140 0.28 13.20 -19.89
N TRP A 141 0.10 12.99 -21.19
CA TRP A 141 0.69 11.91 -21.97
C TRP A 141 1.27 12.48 -23.26
N ASP A 142 2.57 12.29 -23.49
CA ASP A 142 3.24 12.68 -24.73
C ASP A 142 3.19 11.53 -25.73
N ILE A 143 2.84 11.82 -26.99
CA ILE A 143 2.82 10.83 -28.08
C ILE A 143 4.25 10.64 -28.57
N VAL A 144 4.94 9.63 -28.04
CA VAL A 144 6.35 9.36 -28.36
C VAL A 144 6.52 8.60 -29.67
N SER A 145 5.51 7.80 -30.06
CA SER A 145 5.46 7.11 -31.35
C SER A 145 4.03 7.07 -31.86
N LEU A 146 3.86 7.34 -33.15
CA LEU A 146 2.60 7.32 -33.87
C LEU A 146 2.80 6.59 -35.20
N GLU A 147 2.07 5.51 -35.42
CA GLU A 147 1.85 4.95 -36.75
C GLU A 147 0.52 5.50 -37.26
N TYR A 148 0.48 5.91 -38.53
CA TYR A 148 -0.72 6.46 -39.14
C TYR A 148 -0.99 5.87 -40.51
N SER A 149 -2.27 5.76 -40.86
CA SER A 149 -2.72 5.42 -42.22
C SER A 149 -4.06 6.08 -42.55
N THR A 150 -4.21 6.55 -43.78
CA THR A 150 -5.47 7.07 -44.33
C THR A 150 -5.53 6.84 -45.83
N GLU A 151 -6.73 6.68 -46.36
CA GLU A 151 -6.99 6.69 -47.80
C GLU A 151 -7.43 8.09 -48.22
N ILE A 152 -6.79 8.65 -49.26
CA ILE A 152 -7.10 9.98 -49.80
C ILE A 152 -7.56 9.82 -51.25
N ASP A 153 -8.77 10.28 -51.56
CA ASP A 153 -9.24 10.38 -52.94
C ASP A 153 -8.61 11.61 -53.61
N LEU A 154 -7.64 11.36 -54.51
CA LEU A 154 -6.98 12.41 -55.27
C LEU A 154 -7.68 12.70 -56.61
N SER A 155 -8.90 12.21 -56.86
CA SER A 155 -9.62 12.48 -58.12
C SER A 155 -9.78 13.98 -58.43
N PHE A 156 -9.74 14.85 -57.42
CA PHE A 156 -9.83 16.30 -57.58
C PHE A 156 -8.66 16.91 -58.38
N ILE A 157 -7.49 16.26 -58.46
CA ILE A 157 -6.34 16.78 -59.22
C ILE A 157 -6.33 16.36 -60.69
N GLU A 158 -7.32 15.58 -61.16
CA GLU A 158 -7.41 15.15 -62.57
C GLU A 158 -7.33 16.33 -63.54
N ALA A 159 -7.97 17.46 -63.21
CA ALA A 159 -7.95 18.68 -64.02
C ALA A 159 -6.58 19.37 -64.10
N ILE A 160 -5.68 19.07 -63.16
CA ILE A 160 -4.35 19.68 -63.04
C ILE A 160 -3.30 18.81 -63.75
N ILE A 161 -3.31 17.49 -63.52
CA ILE A 161 -2.25 16.59 -63.99
C ILE A 161 -2.64 15.75 -65.21
N GLY A 162 -3.89 15.85 -65.67
CA GLY A 162 -4.36 15.23 -66.92
C GLY A 162 -4.63 13.73 -66.82
N PHE A 163 -4.67 13.16 -65.61
CA PHE A 163 -5.14 11.81 -65.34
C PHE A 163 -5.75 11.73 -63.93
N ASN A 164 -6.66 10.78 -63.69
CA ASN A 164 -7.24 10.54 -62.38
C ASN A 164 -6.35 9.56 -61.58
N PRO A 165 -5.68 10.01 -60.51
CA PRO A 165 -4.89 9.13 -59.63
C PRO A 165 -5.74 8.20 -58.75
N GLY A 166 -7.03 8.49 -58.58
CA GLY A 166 -7.93 7.77 -57.69
C GLY A 166 -7.49 7.86 -56.23
N ASN A 167 -7.83 6.81 -55.48
CA ASN A 167 -7.48 6.71 -54.07
C ASN A 167 -5.99 6.36 -53.90
N GLN A 168 -5.33 7.07 -53.00
CA GLN A 168 -3.95 6.81 -52.59
C GLN A 168 -3.89 6.59 -51.09
N GLU A 169 -3.01 5.68 -50.68
CA GLU A 169 -2.71 5.47 -49.26
C GLU A 169 -1.67 6.49 -48.81
N LEU A 170 -1.95 7.14 -47.69
CA LEU A 170 -0.99 7.94 -46.94
C LEU A 170 -0.75 7.23 -45.62
N SER A 171 0.45 6.68 -45.45
CA SER A 171 0.86 6.01 -44.22
C SER A 171 2.31 6.29 -43.87
N GLY A 172 2.64 6.15 -42.59
CA GLY A 172 3.99 6.39 -42.09
C GLY A 172 4.07 6.41 -40.57
N GLU A 173 5.20 6.90 -40.08
CA GLU A 173 5.51 7.00 -38.65
C GLU A 173 5.83 8.45 -38.28
N ALA A 174 5.50 8.84 -37.05
CA ALA A 174 5.89 10.12 -36.47
C ALA A 174 6.33 9.94 -35.02
N SER A 175 7.36 10.68 -34.61
CA SER A 175 7.80 10.81 -33.23
C SER A 175 7.44 12.17 -32.67
N ASP A 176 7.26 12.28 -31.36
CA ASP A 176 6.89 13.53 -30.67
C ASP A 176 5.63 14.17 -31.30
N ALA A 177 4.65 13.33 -31.65
CA ALA A 177 3.52 13.71 -32.50
C ALA A 177 2.42 14.50 -31.77
N GLY A 178 2.68 14.94 -30.54
CA GLY A 178 1.77 15.73 -29.73
C GLY A 178 1.52 15.15 -28.35
N SER A 179 0.33 15.38 -27.79
CA SER A 179 0.00 15.01 -26.41
C SER A 179 -1.50 14.81 -26.19
N TRP A 180 -1.83 14.05 -25.15
CA TRP A 180 -3.16 13.91 -24.57
C TRP A 180 -3.11 14.31 -23.10
N THR A 181 -4.18 14.87 -22.57
CA THR A 181 -4.36 15.10 -21.14
C THR A 181 -5.74 14.61 -20.77
N PHE A 182 -5.83 13.77 -19.73
CA PHE A 182 -7.08 13.30 -19.17
C PHE A 182 -7.20 13.78 -17.73
N GLN A 183 -8.37 14.30 -17.38
CA GLN A 183 -8.71 14.71 -16.02
C GLN A 183 -9.77 13.77 -15.46
N TYR A 184 -9.45 13.16 -14.32
CA TYR A 184 -10.35 12.35 -13.52
C TYR A 184 -10.33 12.91 -12.09
N PRO A 185 -11.49 13.11 -11.42
CA PRO A 185 -12.81 12.57 -11.73
C PRO A 185 -13.74 13.47 -12.58
N GLU A 186 -13.25 14.56 -13.16
CA GLU A 186 -14.07 15.48 -13.97
C GLU A 186 -14.40 14.96 -15.37
N TYR A 187 -13.72 13.90 -15.84
CA TYR A 187 -13.90 13.28 -17.14
C TYR A 187 -13.70 14.24 -18.32
N LEU A 188 -12.73 15.14 -18.21
CA LEU A 188 -12.33 16.07 -19.27
C LEU A 188 -11.08 15.59 -19.99
N TYR A 189 -10.98 15.81 -21.29
CA TYR A 189 -9.77 15.57 -22.06
C TYR A 189 -9.37 16.80 -22.90
N SER A 190 -8.08 16.88 -23.20
CA SER A 190 -7.54 17.71 -24.27
C SER A 190 -6.53 16.90 -25.07
N ASN A 191 -6.55 16.99 -26.39
CA ASN A 191 -5.52 16.41 -27.23
C ASN A 191 -4.95 17.44 -28.21
N SER A 192 -3.71 17.18 -28.61
CA SER A 192 -3.01 17.88 -29.67
C SER A 192 -2.23 16.86 -30.47
N LEU A 193 -2.39 16.86 -31.78
CA LEU A 193 -1.66 16.04 -32.74
C LEU A 193 -0.94 16.99 -33.71
N SER A 194 0.38 16.95 -33.73
CA SER A 194 1.21 17.87 -34.52
C SER A 194 2.41 17.14 -35.11
N PHE A 195 2.34 16.75 -36.38
CA PHE A 195 3.44 16.09 -37.10
C PHE A 195 3.39 16.38 -38.60
N ASN A 196 4.45 16.02 -39.33
CA ASN A 196 4.45 16.08 -40.79
C ASN A 196 4.38 14.67 -41.35
N THR A 197 3.54 14.45 -42.36
CA THR A 197 3.48 13.16 -43.03
C THR A 197 4.74 12.93 -43.88
N GLU A 198 5.03 11.67 -44.19
CA GLU A 198 5.99 11.35 -45.24
C GLU A 198 5.47 11.86 -46.61
N PRO A 199 6.35 12.27 -47.52
CA PRO A 199 5.96 12.65 -48.87
C PRO A 199 5.46 11.43 -49.65
N ILE A 200 4.45 11.63 -50.50
CA ILE A 200 3.84 10.57 -51.31
C ILE A 200 4.27 10.74 -52.77
N THR A 201 4.82 9.71 -53.39
CA THR A 201 5.09 9.71 -54.83
C THR A 201 3.93 9.05 -55.59
N VAL A 202 3.18 9.84 -56.36
CA VAL A 202 2.12 9.37 -57.25
C VAL A 202 2.62 9.41 -58.70
N ILE A 203 3.06 8.26 -59.20
CA ILE A 203 3.64 8.07 -60.54
C ILE A 203 4.89 8.94 -60.78
N ALA A 204 4.70 10.19 -61.23
CA ALA A 204 5.74 11.15 -61.57
C ALA A 204 5.53 12.51 -60.88
N PHE A 205 4.62 12.56 -59.90
CA PHE A 205 4.33 13.74 -59.09
C PHE A 205 4.59 13.42 -57.62
N ASP A 206 5.45 14.21 -56.98
CA ASP A 206 5.71 14.10 -55.56
C ASP A 206 4.79 15.08 -54.82
N ILE A 207 3.96 14.53 -53.93
CA ILE A 207 3.17 15.29 -52.98
C ILE A 207 4.08 15.54 -51.76
N PRO A 208 4.37 16.81 -51.41
CA PRO A 208 5.22 17.11 -50.28
C PRO A 208 4.59 16.64 -48.97
N SER A 209 5.39 16.60 -47.90
CA SER A 209 4.91 16.31 -46.55
C SER A 209 3.73 17.20 -46.19
N ILE A 210 2.67 16.61 -45.67
CA ILE A 210 1.46 17.29 -45.29
C ILE A 210 1.51 17.55 -43.77
N PRO A 211 1.46 18.80 -43.31
CA PRO A 211 1.47 19.09 -41.87
C PRO A 211 0.11 18.73 -41.27
N ILE A 212 0.08 17.82 -40.31
CA ILE A 212 -1.10 17.51 -39.50
C ILE A 212 -0.99 18.33 -38.21
N ASP A 213 -1.98 19.19 -37.98
CA ASP A 213 -2.12 19.99 -36.76
C ASP A 213 -3.59 19.98 -36.34
N VAL A 214 -3.91 19.10 -35.39
CA VAL A 214 -5.27 18.87 -34.89
C VAL A 214 -5.27 19.04 -33.38
N SER A 215 -6.24 19.78 -32.85
CA SER A 215 -6.48 19.85 -31.42
C SER A 215 -7.96 19.76 -31.14
N SER A 216 -8.31 19.05 -30.07
CA SER A 216 -9.69 18.88 -29.61
C SER A 216 -9.71 18.86 -28.09
N ASN A 217 -10.80 19.34 -27.53
CA ASN A 217 -11.07 19.28 -26.10
C ASN A 217 -12.51 18.83 -25.90
N GLY A 218 -12.76 18.12 -24.81
CA GLY A 218 -14.12 17.84 -24.40
C GLY A 218 -14.20 16.83 -23.27
N THR A 219 -15.22 15.97 -23.33
CA THR A 219 -15.47 14.95 -22.30
C THR A 219 -15.05 13.57 -22.79
N TRP A 220 -14.66 12.70 -21.86
CA TRP A 220 -14.39 11.30 -22.19
C TRP A 220 -15.07 10.35 -21.19
N GLU A 221 -15.45 9.17 -21.65
CA GLU A 221 -15.95 8.11 -20.79
C GLU A 221 -15.41 6.75 -21.20
N LEU A 222 -15.32 5.82 -20.24
CA LEU A 222 -14.94 4.44 -20.51
C LEU A 222 -16.14 3.64 -21.00
N VAL A 223 -15.94 2.88 -22.07
CA VAL A 223 -16.96 2.02 -22.67
C VAL A 223 -16.39 0.61 -22.88
N ASN A 224 -17.27 -0.35 -23.20
CA ASN A 224 -16.90 -1.75 -23.47
C ASN A 224 -16.14 -2.44 -22.32
N ASN A 225 -16.56 -2.23 -21.07
CA ASN A 225 -15.85 -2.73 -19.87
C ASN A 225 -14.42 -2.19 -19.75
N ASP A 226 -14.28 -0.87 -19.92
CA ASP A 226 -13.03 -0.13 -19.74
C ASP A 226 -11.90 -0.47 -20.73
N THR A 227 -12.21 -1.13 -21.84
CA THR A 227 -11.25 -1.41 -22.94
C THR A 227 -11.19 -0.29 -23.96
N ASN A 228 -12.11 0.67 -23.88
CA ASN A 228 -12.25 1.77 -24.81
C ASN A 228 -12.50 3.05 -24.04
N PHE A 229 -12.05 4.18 -24.58
CA PHE A 229 -12.62 5.46 -24.21
C PHE A 229 -13.32 6.10 -25.42
N LEU A 230 -14.46 6.70 -25.13
CA LEU A 230 -15.24 7.53 -26.04
C LEU A 230 -14.88 8.98 -25.73
N ALA A 231 -14.31 9.70 -26.69
CA ALA A 231 -14.03 11.12 -26.59
C ALA A 231 -15.11 11.91 -27.36
N THR A 232 -15.73 12.88 -26.71
CA THR A 232 -16.75 13.76 -27.28
C THR A 232 -16.21 15.18 -27.30
N ASP A 233 -16.01 15.74 -28.49
CA ASP A 233 -15.51 17.10 -28.66
C ASP A 233 -16.57 18.15 -28.29
N ASP A 234 -16.21 19.12 -27.46
CA ASP A 234 -17.16 20.11 -26.91
C ASP A 234 -17.74 21.06 -27.97
N MET A 235 -17.00 21.32 -29.05
CA MET A 235 -17.41 22.28 -30.08
C MET A 235 -18.28 21.63 -31.15
N THR A 236 -17.89 20.44 -31.58
CA THR A 236 -18.48 19.74 -32.72
C THR A 236 -19.49 18.67 -32.30
N ASN A 237 -19.46 18.22 -31.03
CA ASN A 237 -20.16 17.03 -30.54
C ASN A 237 -19.83 15.76 -31.34
N VAL A 238 -18.69 15.74 -32.03
CA VAL A 238 -18.22 14.55 -32.72
C VAL A 238 -17.66 13.59 -31.67
N GLU A 239 -18.12 12.35 -31.75
CA GLU A 239 -17.67 11.25 -30.91
C GLU A 239 -16.60 10.44 -31.65
N SER A 240 -15.47 10.21 -30.97
CA SER A 240 -14.36 9.39 -31.47
C SER A 240 -14.02 8.33 -30.43
N THR A 241 -14.04 7.07 -30.85
CA THR A 241 -13.73 5.93 -29.97
C THR A 241 -12.29 5.50 -30.17
N TYR A 242 -11.57 5.30 -29.07
CA TYR A 242 -10.23 4.75 -29.08
C TYR A 242 -10.19 3.45 -28.28
N ASN A 243 -9.47 2.45 -28.78
CA ASN A 243 -9.22 1.21 -28.07
C ASN A 243 -7.95 1.36 -27.22
N ILE A 244 -8.05 1.00 -25.95
CA ILE A 244 -6.91 0.92 -25.03
C ILE A 244 -6.31 -0.47 -25.20
N LEU A 245 -5.17 -0.56 -25.88
CA LEU A 245 -4.48 -1.82 -26.13
C LEU A 245 -3.74 -2.30 -24.88
N SER A 246 -3.15 -1.36 -24.14
CA SER A 246 -2.47 -1.60 -22.87
C SER A 246 -2.30 -0.29 -22.13
N ILE A 247 -2.44 -0.32 -20.80
CA ILE A 247 -2.16 0.83 -19.94
C ILE A 247 -1.38 0.39 -18.71
N GLN A 248 -0.31 1.14 -18.43
CA GLN A 248 0.55 1.02 -17.26
C GLN A 248 0.75 2.43 -16.66
N PRO A 249 1.29 2.56 -15.44
CA PRO A 249 1.46 3.88 -14.80
C PRO A 249 2.19 4.93 -15.65
N GLU A 250 3.13 4.52 -16.49
CA GLU A 250 3.99 5.41 -17.30
C GLU A 250 3.80 5.28 -18.81
N MET A 251 3.03 4.28 -19.27
CA MET A 251 2.93 3.92 -20.68
C MET A 251 1.49 3.58 -21.07
N LEU A 252 1.04 4.15 -22.19
CA LEU A 252 -0.28 3.89 -22.78
C LEU A 252 -0.10 3.52 -24.26
N PHE A 253 -0.73 2.42 -24.66
CA PHE A 253 -0.84 2.01 -26.05
C PHE A 253 -2.31 2.04 -26.43
N MET A 254 -2.64 2.78 -27.48
CA MET A 254 -4.02 2.93 -27.93
C MET A 254 -4.07 3.11 -29.44
N ASN A 255 -5.19 2.72 -30.03
CA ASN A 255 -5.47 3.01 -31.43
C ASN A 255 -6.88 3.57 -31.60
N GLY A 256 -7.12 4.21 -32.73
CA GLY A 256 -8.42 4.80 -33.03
C GLY A 256 -8.41 5.54 -34.34
N THR A 257 -9.45 6.33 -34.55
CA THR A 257 -9.62 7.13 -35.76
C THR A 257 -9.80 8.59 -35.39
N ILE A 258 -9.01 9.46 -36.01
CA ILE A 258 -9.09 10.91 -35.80
C ILE A 258 -9.70 11.53 -37.06
N PRO A 259 -10.89 12.13 -36.98
CA PRO A 259 -11.40 12.93 -38.08
C PRO A 259 -10.64 14.26 -38.14
N PHE A 260 -10.24 14.67 -39.34
CA PHE A 260 -9.64 15.99 -39.56
C PHE A 260 -10.01 16.54 -40.93
N SER A 261 -9.95 17.86 -41.08
CA SER A 261 -10.19 18.54 -42.35
C SER A 261 -8.94 19.32 -42.74
N GLN A 262 -8.48 19.17 -43.97
CA GLN A 262 -7.27 19.81 -44.45
C GLN A 262 -7.43 20.43 -45.83
N ASP A 263 -6.84 21.61 -46.02
CA ASP A 263 -6.68 22.21 -47.34
C ASP A 263 -5.44 21.63 -48.03
N ILE A 264 -5.66 20.93 -49.15
CA ILE A 264 -4.61 20.41 -50.01
C ILE A 264 -4.77 21.11 -51.37
N MET A 265 -3.82 22.00 -51.70
CA MET A 265 -3.80 22.74 -52.97
C MET A 265 -5.07 23.57 -53.25
N GLY A 266 -5.70 24.13 -52.21
CA GLY A 266 -6.93 24.93 -52.33
C GLY A 266 -8.22 24.11 -52.33
N PHE A 267 -8.13 22.81 -52.03
CA PHE A 267 -9.27 21.92 -51.86
C PHE A 267 -9.38 21.48 -50.40
N SER A 268 -10.53 21.70 -49.78
CA SER A 268 -10.83 21.20 -48.44
C SER A 268 -11.23 19.74 -48.52
N ILE A 269 -10.56 18.88 -47.76
CA ILE A 269 -10.78 17.44 -47.76
C ILE A 269 -10.98 16.99 -46.31
N ASP A 270 -12.12 16.35 -46.06
CA ASP A 270 -12.40 15.68 -44.80
C ASP A 270 -11.83 14.26 -44.86
N LEU A 271 -10.95 13.95 -43.93
CA LEU A 271 -10.22 12.69 -43.85
C LEU A 271 -10.41 12.06 -42.47
N GLN A 272 -10.14 10.76 -42.42
CA GLN A 272 -10.10 9.98 -41.19
C GLN A 272 -8.77 9.25 -41.16
N ILE A 273 -7.92 9.61 -40.20
CA ILE A 273 -6.64 8.95 -40.02
C ILE A 273 -6.77 7.87 -38.96
N GLU A 274 -6.48 6.64 -39.35
CA GLU A 274 -6.27 5.54 -38.42
C GLU A 274 -4.92 5.76 -37.76
N VAL A 275 -4.91 5.73 -36.43
CA VAL A 275 -3.71 5.98 -35.62
C VAL A 275 -3.47 4.83 -34.66
N GLU A 276 -2.22 4.44 -34.51
CA GLU A 276 -1.72 3.61 -33.42
C GLU A 276 -0.66 4.40 -32.67
N MET A 277 -0.91 4.67 -31.40
CA MET A 277 -0.13 5.59 -30.58
C MET A 277 0.49 4.87 -29.40
N GLN A 278 1.77 5.12 -29.19
CA GLN A 278 2.46 4.90 -27.94
C GLN A 278 2.61 6.24 -27.24
N LEU A 279 2.07 6.34 -26.03
CA LEU A 279 2.16 7.53 -25.21
C LEU A 279 2.94 7.24 -23.93
N GLN A 280 3.72 8.24 -23.50
CA GLN A 280 4.49 8.22 -22.27
C GLN A 280 3.96 9.30 -21.33
N LYS A 281 3.81 8.99 -20.04
CA LYS A 281 3.33 9.96 -19.04
C LYS A 281 4.40 11.00 -18.70
N GLN A 282 3.98 12.25 -18.45
CA GLN A 282 4.84 13.37 -18.04
C GLN A 282 5.23 13.32 -16.56
#